data_AF-A0A954FXH7-F1
#
_entry.id   AF-A0A954FXH7-F1
#
_cell.length_a   1.000
_cell.length_b   1.000
_cell.length_c   1.000
_cell.angle_alpha   90.00
_cell.angle_beta   90.00
_cell.angle_gamma   90.00
#
_symmetry.space_group_name_H-M   'P 1'
#
loop_
_entity.id
_entity.type
_entity.pdbx_description
1 polymer ?
#
loop_
_entity_poly.entity_id
_entity_poly.type
_entity_poly.pdbx_seq_one_letter_code
_entity_poly.pdbx_strand_id
1 'polypeptide(L)'
;MKRFLLLLFLLLLLLGGVTGGLYWSSAQVPEFYQEALQEQSQPEVRQEEAKEFVQRSMQVVNDVRNHEPVWSQEFSEQQVNAWLAEELHQKYNEWVPKGISDPRVKFEKDEIELGFHLTLKKWSGIISLKFKPWLLKENQLVLELEKARAGLLPIPIDDAITDLIQEARSEGWYIEW
;
A
#
# COMPACT_ATOMS: atom_id res chain seq x y z
N MET A 1 -18.84 -42.08 -26.41
CA MET A 1 -19.02 -40.68 -26.87
C MET A 1 -19.82 -39.81 -25.90
N LYS A 2 -21.10 -40.11 -25.57
CA LYS A 2 -21.92 -39.26 -24.68
C LYS A 2 -21.32 -39.01 -23.28
N ARG A 3 -20.76 -40.04 -22.64
CA ARG A 3 -20.07 -39.91 -21.33
C ARG A 3 -18.83 -39.02 -21.39
N PHE A 4 -18.08 -39.07 -22.50
CA PHE A 4 -16.90 -38.25 -22.70
C PHE A 4 -17.27 -36.77 -22.91
N LEU A 5 -18.31 -36.49 -23.71
CA LEU A 5 -18.85 -35.13 -23.88
C LEU A 5 -19.36 -34.54 -22.57
N LEU A 6 -20.02 -35.35 -21.73
CA LEU A 6 -20.52 -34.90 -20.42
C LEU A 6 -19.37 -34.59 -19.45
N LEU A 7 -18.33 -35.44 -19.42
CA LEU A 7 -17.13 -35.19 -18.64
C LEU A 7 -16.38 -33.93 -19.12
N LEU A 8 -16.26 -33.73 -20.43
CA LEU A 8 -15.64 -32.53 -21.00
C LEU A 8 -16.44 -31.27 -20.64
N PHE A 9 -17.77 -31.33 -20.71
CA PHE A 9 -18.65 -30.23 -20.32
C PHE A 9 -18.51 -29.89 -18.82
N LEU A 10 -18.48 -30.90 -17.94
CA LEU A 10 -18.26 -30.69 -16.51
C LEU A 10 -16.87 -30.09 -16.22
N LEU A 11 -15.83 -30.55 -16.93
CA LEU A 11 -14.48 -30.00 -16.81
C LEU A 11 -14.44 -28.52 -17.22
N LEU A 12 -15.09 -28.16 -18.32
CA LEU A 12 -15.17 -26.77 -18.78
C LEU A 12 -15.96 -25.89 -17.82
N LEU A 13 -17.07 -26.39 -17.26
CA LEU A 13 -17.81 -25.68 -16.22
C LEU A 13 -16.97 -25.45 -14.97
N LEU A 14 -16.23 -26.47 -14.53
CA LEU A 14 -15.37 -26.37 -13.36
C LEU A 14 -14.23 -25.37 -13.61
N LEU A 15 -13.60 -25.43 -14.78
CA LEU A 15 -12.54 -24.49 -15.15
C LEU A 15 -13.06 -23.05 -15.25
N GLY A 16 -14.23 -22.87 -15.84
CA GLY A 16 -14.90 -21.56 -15.92
C GLY A 16 -15.26 -21.01 -14.54
N GLY A 17 -15.81 -21.86 -13.66
CA GLY A 17 -16.13 -21.51 -12.28
C GLY A 17 -14.90 -21.11 -11.47
N VAL A 18 -13.81 -21.88 -11.56
CA VAL A 18 -12.54 -21.57 -10.87
C VAL A 18 -11.95 -20.26 -11.39
N THR A 19 -11.88 -20.09 -12.72
CA THR A 19 -11.30 -18.88 -13.32
C THR A 19 -12.13 -17.64 -12.99
N GLY A 20 -13.46 -17.73 -13.10
CA GLY A 20 -14.37 -16.65 -12.74
C GLY A 20 -14.33 -16.32 -11.25
N GLY A 21 -14.26 -17.33 -10.39
CA GLY A 21 -14.11 -17.18 -8.94
C GLY A 21 -12.82 -16.46 -8.56
N LEU A 22 -11.68 -16.89 -9.11
CA LEU A 22 -10.38 -16.24 -8.88
C LEU A 22 -10.38 -14.79 -9.36
N TYR A 23 -10.93 -14.53 -10.56
CA TYR A 23 -11.04 -13.17 -11.08
C TYR A 23 -11.87 -12.28 -10.15
N TRP A 24 -13.07 -12.75 -9.77
CA TRP A 24 -13.94 -12.03 -8.84
C TRP A 24 -13.28 -11.78 -7.48
N SER A 25 -12.62 -12.79 -6.90
CA SER A 25 -11.89 -12.66 -5.65
C SER A 25 -10.74 -11.67 -5.72
N SER A 26 -10.03 -11.61 -6.86
CA SER A 26 -8.93 -10.66 -7.08
C SER A 26 -9.41 -9.21 -7.27
N ALA A 27 -10.65 -9.03 -7.73
CA ALA A 27 -11.25 -7.73 -7.99
C ALA A 27 -11.95 -7.12 -6.77
N GLN A 28 -12.03 -7.86 -5.65
CA GLN A 28 -12.60 -7.34 -4.41
C GLN A 28 -11.76 -6.20 -3.84
N VAL A 29 -12.42 -5.14 -3.40
CA VAL A 29 -11.76 -3.99 -2.79
C VAL A 29 -11.84 -4.15 -1.25
N PRO A 30 -10.71 -4.18 -0.53
CA PRO A 30 -10.71 -4.27 0.93
C PRO A 30 -11.47 -3.13 1.60
N GLU A 31 -12.13 -3.42 2.72
CA GLU A 31 -12.99 -2.46 3.45
C GLU A 31 -12.24 -1.20 3.88
N PHE A 32 -11.07 -1.33 4.51
CA PHE A 32 -10.24 -0.19 4.94
C PHE A 32 -9.92 0.77 3.79
N TYR A 33 -9.71 0.23 2.59
CA TYR A 33 -9.36 1.03 1.42
C TYR A 33 -10.58 1.82 0.90
N GLN A 34 -11.78 1.22 0.99
CA GLN A 34 -13.03 1.93 0.68
C GLN A 34 -13.31 3.03 1.70
N GLU A 35 -13.12 2.74 2.99
CA GLU A 35 -13.25 3.71 4.07
C GLU A 35 -12.31 4.90 3.84
N ALA A 36 -11.02 4.65 3.62
CA ALA A 36 -10.03 5.69 3.35
C ALA A 36 -10.33 6.52 2.09
N LEU A 37 -11.06 5.97 1.11
CA LEU A 37 -11.56 6.71 -0.06
C LEU A 37 -12.82 7.54 0.25
N GLN A 38 -13.69 7.06 1.12
CA GLN A 38 -14.93 7.73 1.52
C GLN A 38 -14.69 8.84 2.54
N GLU A 39 -13.74 8.64 3.45
CA GLU A 39 -13.31 9.63 4.45
C GLU A 39 -12.49 10.77 3.86
N GLN A 40 -12.24 10.76 2.55
CA GLN A 40 -11.54 11.84 1.91
C GLN A 40 -12.31 13.15 2.03
N SER A 41 -11.69 14.08 2.73
CA SER A 41 -12.15 15.46 2.82
C SER A 41 -12.25 16.12 1.45
N GLN A 42 -13.03 17.21 1.40
CA GLN A 42 -13.19 18.05 0.21
C GLN A 42 -11.81 18.46 -0.33
N PRO A 43 -11.64 18.63 -1.65
CA PRO A 43 -10.32 18.88 -2.25
C PRO A 43 -9.53 20.01 -1.59
N GLU A 44 -10.20 21.10 -1.22
CA GLU A 44 -9.59 22.25 -0.53
C GLU A 44 -9.01 21.88 0.84
N VAL A 45 -9.75 21.11 1.64
CA VAL A 45 -9.32 20.64 2.96
C VAL A 45 -8.18 19.64 2.81
N ARG A 46 -8.30 18.71 1.85
CA ARG A 46 -7.29 17.70 1.57
C ARG A 46 -5.96 18.32 1.15
N GLN A 47 -5.98 19.36 0.33
CA GLN A 47 -4.78 20.09 -0.05
C GLN A 47 -4.11 20.78 1.14
N GLU A 48 -4.89 21.39 2.03
CA GLU A 48 -4.32 22.00 3.24
C GLU A 48 -3.73 20.93 4.18
N GLU A 49 -4.37 19.77 4.32
CA GLU A 49 -3.86 18.64 5.12
C GLU A 49 -2.56 18.05 4.55
N ALA A 50 -2.48 17.90 3.23
CA ALA A 50 -1.26 17.47 2.54
C ALA A 50 -0.11 18.47 2.75
N LYS A 51 -0.43 19.77 2.68
CA LYS A 51 0.54 20.84 2.93
C LYS A 51 0.98 20.88 4.40
N GLU A 52 0.07 20.68 5.34
CA GLU A 52 0.38 20.60 6.76
C GLU A 52 1.31 19.41 7.04
N PHE A 53 1.04 18.24 6.44
CA PHE A 53 1.93 17.07 6.51
C PHE A 53 3.36 17.41 6.08
N VAL A 54 3.52 18.11 4.95
CA VAL A 54 4.84 18.53 4.46
C VAL A 54 5.50 19.54 5.40
N GLN A 55 4.76 20.53 5.89
CA GLN A 55 5.27 21.53 6.83
C GLN A 55 5.76 20.89 8.13
N ARG A 56 4.96 19.99 8.71
CA ARG A 56 5.28 19.23 9.92
C ARG A 56 6.51 18.34 9.71
N SER A 57 6.63 17.72 8.53
CA SER A 57 7.81 16.93 8.15
C SER A 57 9.08 17.79 8.07
N MET A 58 8.98 18.98 7.48
CA MET A 58 10.11 19.92 7.42
C MET A 58 10.51 20.43 8.80
N GLN A 59 9.54 20.62 9.69
CA GLN A 59 9.80 21.04 11.07
C GLN A 59 10.63 19.99 11.81
N VAL A 60 10.23 18.71 11.80
CA VAL A 60 10.99 17.66 12.50
C VAL A 60 12.40 17.51 11.93
N VAL A 61 12.58 17.64 10.61
CA VAL A 61 13.91 17.65 9.97
C VAL A 61 14.76 18.83 10.44
N ASN A 62 14.17 20.01 10.61
CA ASN A 62 14.87 21.18 11.13
C ASN A 62 15.26 21.01 12.59
N ASP A 63 14.36 20.50 13.42
CA ASP A 63 14.59 20.29 14.85
C ASP A 63 15.74 19.29 15.08
N VAL A 64 15.76 18.19 14.30
CA VAL A 64 16.89 17.23 14.28
C VAL A 64 18.19 17.91 13.88
N ARG A 65 18.18 18.70 12.78
CA ARG A 65 19.38 19.37 12.25
C ARG A 65 19.93 20.43 13.21
N ASN A 66 19.05 21.12 13.93
CA ASN A 66 19.40 22.14 14.91
C ASN A 66 19.83 21.55 16.26
N HIS A 67 19.83 20.22 16.39
CA HIS A 67 20.17 19.49 17.61
C HIS A 67 19.28 19.89 18.79
N GLU A 68 17.98 20.08 18.52
CA GLU A 68 17.01 20.33 19.58
C GLU A 68 16.98 19.14 20.56
N PRO A 69 16.96 19.39 21.88
CA PRO A 69 17.14 18.35 22.90
C PRO A 69 15.99 17.34 22.92
N VAL A 70 14.80 17.74 22.48
CA VAL A 70 13.63 16.88 22.31
C VAL A 70 12.93 17.31 21.03
N TRP A 71 12.70 16.36 20.14
CA TRP A 71 11.92 16.56 18.92
C TRP A 71 10.97 15.38 18.76
N SER A 72 9.76 15.65 18.30
CA SER A 72 8.77 14.64 17.95
C SER A 72 7.72 15.28 17.04
N GLN A 73 7.04 14.45 16.26
CA GLN A 73 5.89 14.89 15.50
C GLN A 73 4.83 13.80 15.45
N GLU A 74 3.57 14.21 15.49
CA GLU A 74 2.42 13.35 15.30
C GLU A 74 1.75 13.68 13.97
N PHE A 75 1.43 12.62 13.22
CA PHE A 75 0.76 12.70 11.94
C PHE A 75 -0.53 11.91 12.01
N SER A 76 -1.65 12.53 11.65
CA SER A 76 -2.91 11.82 11.55
C SER A 76 -2.96 10.96 10.29
N GLU A 77 -3.74 9.89 10.33
CA GLU A 77 -4.03 9.08 9.15
C GLU A 77 -4.54 9.94 7.98
N GLN A 78 -5.42 10.91 8.29
CA GLN A 78 -5.98 11.83 7.31
C GLN A 78 -4.91 12.69 6.62
N GLN A 79 -3.94 13.22 7.37
CA GLN A 79 -2.82 14.00 6.82
C GLN A 79 -1.94 13.14 5.89
N VAL A 80 -1.66 11.90 6.29
CA VAL A 80 -0.88 10.96 5.46
C VAL A 80 -1.64 10.61 4.18
N ASN A 81 -2.91 10.25 4.28
CA ASN A 81 -3.75 9.93 3.12
C ASN A 81 -3.96 11.12 2.19
N ALA A 82 -4.08 12.34 2.73
CA ALA A 82 -4.15 13.57 1.96
C ALA A 82 -2.86 13.80 1.17
N TRP A 83 -1.69 13.65 1.81
CA TRP A 83 -0.40 13.74 1.12
C TRP A 83 -0.23 12.67 0.04
N LEU A 84 -0.61 11.43 0.32
CA LEU A 84 -0.57 10.34 -0.66
C LEU A 84 -1.48 10.61 -1.86
N ALA A 85 -2.62 11.27 -1.66
CA ALA A 85 -3.56 11.60 -2.73
C ALA A 85 -3.14 12.82 -3.57
N GLU A 86 -2.60 13.86 -2.93
CA GLU A 86 -2.33 15.14 -3.59
C GLU A 86 -0.88 15.27 -4.07
N GLU A 87 0.10 14.78 -3.30
CA GLU A 87 1.50 15.16 -3.49
C GLU A 87 2.37 14.04 -4.06
N LEU A 88 2.15 12.78 -3.67
CA LEU A 88 3.02 11.66 -4.06
C LEU A 88 3.17 11.54 -5.58
N HIS A 89 2.05 11.40 -6.31
CA HIS A 89 2.08 11.28 -7.78
C HIS A 89 2.33 12.60 -8.50
N GLN A 90 2.11 13.75 -7.85
CA GLN A 90 2.35 15.05 -8.49
C GLN A 90 3.83 15.46 -8.42
N LYS A 91 4.49 15.19 -7.29
CA LYS A 91 5.86 15.67 -7.01
C LYS A 91 6.92 14.59 -6.94
N TYR A 92 6.54 13.34 -6.65
CA TYR A 92 7.47 12.24 -6.39
C TYR A 92 7.17 11.01 -7.24
N ASN A 93 6.55 11.21 -8.41
CA ASN A 93 6.15 10.11 -9.28
C ASN A 93 7.32 9.26 -9.78
N GLU A 94 8.53 9.82 -9.87
CA GLU A 94 9.72 9.06 -10.22
C GLU A 94 10.08 7.96 -9.20
N TRP A 95 9.63 8.11 -7.95
CA TRP A 95 9.82 7.13 -6.88
C TRP A 95 8.70 6.09 -6.81
N VAL A 96 7.61 6.29 -7.58
CA VAL A 96 6.46 5.37 -7.58
C VAL A 96 6.64 4.33 -8.70
N PRO A 97 6.66 3.02 -8.37
CA PRO A 97 6.75 1.98 -9.38
C PRO A 97 5.62 2.06 -10.41
N LYS A 98 5.93 1.70 -11.66
CA LYS A 98 4.97 1.76 -12.76
C LYS A 98 3.73 0.91 -12.47
N GLY A 99 2.56 1.49 -12.72
CA GLY A 99 1.27 0.84 -12.55
C GLY A 99 0.68 0.98 -11.16
N ILE A 100 1.39 1.58 -10.19
CA ILE A 100 0.87 1.85 -8.84
C ILE A 100 0.19 3.23 -8.81
N SER A 101 -1.05 3.29 -8.33
CA SER A 101 -1.79 4.53 -8.08
C SER A 101 -2.58 4.48 -6.78
N ASP A 102 -3.04 5.66 -6.35
CA ASP A 102 -3.99 5.84 -5.26
C ASP A 102 -3.63 5.16 -3.92
N PRO A 103 -2.38 5.25 -3.42
CA PRO A 103 -2.04 4.62 -2.17
C PRO A 103 -2.82 5.22 -0.99
N ARG A 104 -3.26 4.36 -0.08
CA ARG A 104 -3.99 4.70 1.15
C ARG A 104 -3.44 3.89 2.31
N VAL A 105 -3.41 4.50 3.48
CA VAL A 105 -3.05 3.86 4.73
C VAL A 105 -4.22 3.86 5.70
N LYS A 106 -4.27 2.86 6.57
CA LYS A 106 -5.07 2.85 7.79
C LYS A 106 -4.17 2.54 8.98
N PHE A 107 -4.25 3.33 10.04
CA PHE A 107 -3.52 3.15 11.27
C PHE A 107 -4.43 2.53 12.33
N GLU A 108 -4.02 1.38 12.83
CA GLU A 108 -4.67 0.66 13.91
C GLU A 108 -3.70 0.54 15.10
N LYS A 109 -4.21 0.05 16.23
CA LYS A 109 -3.52 0.14 17.54
C LYS A 109 -2.08 -0.40 17.57
N ASP A 110 -1.69 -1.32 16.70
CA ASP A 110 -0.32 -1.82 16.57
C ASP A 110 -0.01 -2.26 15.12
N GLU A 111 -0.80 -1.78 14.16
CA GLU A 111 -0.83 -2.31 12.80
C GLU A 111 -1.05 -1.19 11.80
N ILE A 112 -0.51 -1.37 10.59
CA ILE A 112 -0.70 -0.46 9.47
C ILE A 112 -1.19 -1.27 8.28
N GLU A 113 -2.33 -0.90 7.73
CA GLU A 113 -2.79 -1.42 6.44
C GLU A 113 -2.42 -0.41 5.35
N LEU A 114 -1.72 -0.87 4.31
CA LEU A 114 -1.39 -0.10 3.11
C LEU A 114 -2.12 -0.71 1.93
N GLY A 115 -2.91 0.07 1.22
CA GLY A 115 -3.57 -0.33 -0.01
C GLY A 115 -3.18 0.56 -1.17
N PHE A 116 -3.08 0.00 -2.37
CA PHE A 116 -2.90 0.78 -3.59
C PHE A 116 -3.51 0.06 -4.79
N HIS A 117 -3.87 0.83 -5.81
CA HIS A 117 -4.31 0.28 -7.07
C HIS A 117 -3.11 -0.11 -7.93
N LEU A 118 -3.11 -1.33 -8.45
CA LEU A 118 -2.08 -1.85 -9.35
C LEU A 118 -2.70 -2.16 -10.71
N THR A 119 -2.20 -1.49 -11.75
CA THR A 119 -2.59 -1.69 -13.15
C THR A 119 -1.49 -2.43 -13.91
N LEU A 120 -1.78 -3.65 -14.34
CA LEU A 120 -0.93 -4.49 -15.19
C LEU A 120 -1.60 -4.70 -16.56
N LYS A 121 -0.86 -5.23 -17.54
CA LYS A 121 -1.35 -5.41 -18.92
C LYS A 121 -2.66 -6.21 -19.05
N LYS A 122 -2.93 -7.15 -18.14
CA LYS A 122 -4.08 -8.08 -18.20
C LYS A 122 -4.91 -8.11 -16.91
N TRP A 123 -4.57 -7.28 -15.94
CA TRP A 123 -5.20 -7.29 -14.62
C TRP A 123 -5.08 -5.92 -13.96
N SER A 124 -6.12 -5.52 -13.26
CA SER A 124 -6.17 -4.31 -12.46
C SER A 124 -6.90 -4.63 -11.16
N GLY A 125 -6.40 -4.14 -10.03
CA GLY A 125 -7.04 -4.40 -8.75
C GLY A 125 -6.31 -3.73 -7.59
N ILE A 126 -6.85 -3.91 -6.39
CA ILE A 126 -6.26 -3.35 -5.17
C ILE A 126 -5.33 -4.37 -4.55
N ILE A 127 -4.08 -3.97 -4.36
CA ILE A 127 -3.12 -4.67 -3.51
C ILE A 127 -3.27 -4.12 -2.10
N SER A 128 -3.34 -5.01 -1.11
CA SER A 128 -3.31 -4.65 0.30
C SER A 128 -2.21 -5.39 1.03
N LEU A 129 -1.47 -4.64 1.84
CA LEU A 129 -0.38 -5.08 2.68
C LEU A 129 -0.73 -4.74 4.12
N LYS A 130 -0.44 -5.66 5.03
CA LYS A 130 -0.59 -5.44 6.46
C LYS A 130 0.77 -5.55 7.12
N PHE A 131 1.16 -4.48 7.80
CA PHE A 131 2.42 -4.39 8.51
C PHE A 131 2.18 -4.26 10.00
N LYS A 132 3.12 -4.80 10.78
CA LYS A 132 3.23 -4.57 12.21
C LYS A 132 4.51 -3.78 12.49
N PRO A 133 4.41 -2.49 12.88
CA PRO A 133 5.58 -1.69 13.20
C PRO A 133 6.05 -1.91 14.65
N TRP A 134 7.36 -1.94 14.87
CA TRP A 134 7.95 -1.80 16.20
C TRP A 134 9.39 -1.29 16.16
N LEU A 135 9.86 -0.75 17.28
CA LEU A 135 11.25 -0.35 17.43
C LEU A 135 12.08 -1.53 17.92
N LEU A 136 13.11 -1.90 17.15
CA LEU A 136 14.09 -2.90 17.59
C LEU A 136 15.10 -2.29 18.57
N LYS A 137 15.55 -1.07 18.26
CA LYS A 137 16.42 -0.23 19.09
C LYS A 137 16.26 1.23 18.67
N GLU A 138 16.96 2.14 19.34
CA GLU A 138 17.00 3.55 18.93
C GLU A 138 17.34 3.68 17.44
N ASN A 139 16.55 4.48 16.71
CA ASN A 139 16.67 4.72 15.28
C ASN A 139 16.55 3.48 14.37
N GLN A 140 15.97 2.37 14.85
CA GLN A 140 15.70 1.19 14.03
C GLN A 140 14.23 0.77 14.13
N LEU A 141 13.46 1.17 13.12
CA LEU A 141 12.06 0.75 12.92
C LEU A 141 12.01 -0.54 12.11
N VAL A 142 11.26 -1.52 12.60
CA VAL A 142 10.95 -2.75 11.89
C VAL A 142 9.51 -2.68 11.39
N LEU A 143 9.30 -3.10 10.15
CA LEU A 143 7.98 -3.29 9.53
C LEU A 143 7.84 -4.76 9.15
N GLU A 144 7.22 -5.57 10.01
CA GLU A 144 6.95 -6.97 9.67
C GLU A 144 5.73 -7.05 8.77
N LEU A 145 5.91 -7.61 7.58
CA LEU A 145 4.80 -7.90 6.69
C LEU A 145 4.05 -9.15 7.18
N GLU A 146 2.83 -8.96 7.69
CA GLU A 146 1.99 -10.07 8.12
C GLU A 146 1.20 -10.69 6.94
N LYS A 147 0.72 -9.84 6.02
CA LYS A 147 -0.17 -10.24 4.92
C LYS A 147 0.05 -9.39 3.68
N ALA A 148 0.04 -10.04 2.53
CA ALA A 148 -0.05 -9.39 1.22
C ALA A 148 -1.16 -10.03 0.39
N ARG A 149 -2.05 -9.22 -0.19
CA ARG A 149 -3.21 -9.69 -0.95
C ARG A 149 -3.47 -8.86 -2.21
N ALA A 150 -4.05 -9.51 -3.21
CA ALA A 150 -4.75 -8.89 -4.33
C ALA A 150 -6.25 -9.19 -4.18
N GLY A 151 -7.01 -8.19 -3.73
CA GLY A 151 -8.36 -8.40 -3.21
C GLY A 151 -8.40 -9.42 -2.07
N LEU A 152 -9.08 -10.54 -2.26
CA LEU A 152 -9.14 -11.62 -1.26
C LEU A 152 -8.02 -12.65 -1.38
N LEU A 153 -7.25 -12.63 -2.48
CA LEU A 153 -6.26 -13.65 -2.76
C LEU A 153 -4.92 -13.30 -2.10
N PRO A 154 -4.31 -14.20 -1.32
CA PRO A 154 -2.93 -14.00 -0.88
C PRO A 154 -1.99 -14.03 -2.09
N ILE A 155 -1.00 -13.16 -2.09
CA ILE A 155 0.00 -13.08 -3.17
C ILE A 155 1.41 -13.29 -2.62
N PRO A 156 2.29 -14.00 -3.35
CA PRO A 156 3.70 -14.00 -3.05
C PRO A 156 4.27 -12.62 -3.36
N ILE A 157 5.07 -12.06 -2.45
CA ILE A 157 5.62 -10.71 -2.59
C ILE A 157 7.11 -10.62 -2.27
N ASP A 158 7.74 -11.75 -1.93
CA ASP A 158 9.15 -11.82 -1.53
C ASP A 158 10.09 -11.23 -2.58
N ASP A 159 9.88 -11.58 -3.86
CA ASP A 159 10.69 -11.06 -4.98
C ASP A 159 10.50 -9.55 -5.14
N ALA A 160 9.26 -9.05 -5.06
CA ALA A 160 8.98 -7.63 -5.20
C ALA A 160 9.53 -6.79 -4.03
N ILE A 161 9.52 -7.33 -2.81
CA ILE A 161 10.16 -6.70 -1.65
C ILE A 161 11.68 -6.70 -1.82
N THR A 162 12.24 -7.81 -2.29
CA THR A 162 13.69 -7.92 -2.54
C THR A 162 14.14 -6.86 -3.55
N ASP A 163 13.40 -6.69 -4.65
CA ASP A 163 13.67 -5.68 -5.67
C ASP A 163 13.55 -4.25 -5.10
N LEU A 164 12.49 -3.97 -4.33
CA LEU A 164 12.29 -2.68 -3.66
C LEU A 164 13.45 -2.35 -2.71
N ILE A 165 13.91 -3.33 -1.93
CA ILE A 165 15.01 -3.16 -0.98
C ILE A 165 16.33 -2.92 -1.70
N GLN A 166 16.57 -3.61 -2.82
CA GLN A 166 17.77 -3.38 -3.64
C GLN A 166 17.80 -1.96 -4.18
N GLU A 167 16.66 -1.46 -4.67
CA GLU A 167 16.55 -0.07 -5.16
C GLU A 167 16.70 0.94 -4.03
N ALA A 168 16.05 0.74 -2.89
CA ALA A 168 16.18 1.66 -1.76
C ALA A 168 17.64 1.72 -1.26
N ARG A 169 18.36 0.59 -1.24
CA ARG A 169 19.78 0.56 -0.89
C ARG A 169 20.66 1.30 -1.91
N SER A 170 20.35 1.24 -3.20
CA SER A 170 21.09 1.97 -4.23
C SER A 170 20.95 3.50 -4.05
N GLU A 171 19.80 3.94 -3.55
CA GLU A 171 19.48 5.32 -3.17
C GLU A 171 19.96 5.71 -1.75
N GLY A 172 20.74 4.84 -1.08
CA GLY A 172 21.40 5.15 0.19
C GLY A 172 20.59 4.84 1.45
N TRP A 173 19.46 4.15 1.34
CA TRP A 173 18.68 3.72 2.51
C TRP A 173 19.33 2.52 3.21
N TYR A 174 19.42 2.56 4.53
CA TYR A 174 19.90 1.45 5.35
C TYR A 174 18.72 0.53 5.71
N ILE A 175 18.54 -0.55 4.94
CA ILE A 175 17.47 -1.54 5.15
C ILE A 175 18.09 -2.92 5.41
N GLU A 176 17.68 -3.57 6.49
CA GLU A 176 18.01 -4.96 6.83
C GLU A 176 16.77 -5.83 6.51
N TRP A 177 16.99 -6.99 5.87
CA TRP A 177 15.97 -7.98 5.50
C TRP A 177 16.51 -9.37 5.77
#